data_AF-A0A350X6V8-F1
#
_entry.id   AF-A0A350X6V8-F1
#
_cell.length_a   1.000
_cell.length_b   1.000
_cell.length_c   1.000
_cell.angle_alpha   90.00
_cell.angle_beta   90.00
_cell.angle_gamma   90.00
#
_symmetry.space_group_name_H-M   'P 1'
#
loop_
_entity.id
_entity.type
_entity.pdbx_description
1 polymer ?
#
loop_
_entity_poly.entity_id
_entity_poly.type
_entity_poly.pdbx_seq_one_letter_code
_entity_poly.pdbx_strand_id
1 'polypeptide(L)' 'MRLRKLRHLTQKELADALGVTENTVANWERGRAIPKLTPSQFKTLVQMLQIDLEDLPDDFGRQSATPPDQ' A
#
# COMPACT_ATOMS: atom_id res chain seq x y z
N MET A 1 -1.67 -5.45 -0.94
CA MET A 1 -2.25 -4.66 0.19
C MET A 1 -2.89 -5.54 1.28
N ARG A 2 -2.04 -6.18 2.10
CA ARG A 2 -2.44 -6.89 3.33
C ARG A 2 -2.63 -5.91 4.49
N LEU A 3 -1.76 -4.91 4.57
CA LEU A 3 -1.75 -3.88 5.63
C LEU A 3 -3.04 -3.06 5.68
N ARG A 4 -3.56 -2.61 4.53
CA ARG A 4 -4.89 -1.94 4.46
C ARG A 4 -5.97 -2.79 5.12
N LYS A 5 -6.03 -4.09 4.79
CA LYS A 5 -7.02 -5.01 5.35
C LYS A 5 -6.83 -5.21 6.86
N LEU A 6 -5.59 -5.27 7.34
CA LEU A 6 -5.27 -5.34 8.78
C LEU A 6 -5.70 -4.10 9.55
N ARG A 7 -5.74 -2.94 8.89
CA ARG A 7 -6.27 -1.69 9.44
C ARG A 7 -7.75 -1.47 9.14
N HIS A 8 -8.46 -2.50 8.65
CA HIS A 8 -9.88 -2.45 8.30
C HIS A 8 -10.27 -1.37 7.28
N LEU A 9 -9.31 -0.89 6.50
CA LEU A 9 -9.52 0.11 5.46
C LEU A 9 -10.06 -0.55 4.20
N THR A 10 -10.92 0.14 3.46
CA THR A 10 -11.37 -0.23 2.11
C THR A 10 -10.43 0.36 1.04
N GLN A 11 -10.46 -0.19 -0.18
CA GLN A 11 -9.65 0.36 -1.28
C GLN A 11 -10.05 1.81 -1.58
N LYS A 12 -11.35 2.11 -1.51
CA LYS A 12 -11.91 3.45 -1.67
C LYS A 12 -11.40 4.42 -0.61
N GLU A 13 -11.47 4.09 0.68
CA GLU A 13 -10.99 5.00 1.74
C GLU A 13 -9.51 5.34 1.58
N LEU A 14 -8.69 4.35 1.22
CA LEU A 14 -7.28 4.59 0.95
C LEU A 14 -7.08 5.45 -0.30
N ALA A 15 -7.86 5.22 -1.35
CA ALA A 15 -7.79 5.99 -2.58
C ALA A 15 -8.18 7.47 -2.35
N ASP A 16 -9.29 7.69 -1.63
CA ASP A 16 -9.81 9.01 -1.29
C ASP A 16 -8.76 9.82 -0.50
N ALA A 17 -8.12 9.21 0.50
CA ALA A 17 -7.09 9.87 1.28
C ALA A 17 -5.81 10.19 0.48
N LEU A 18 -5.46 9.35 -0.49
CA LEU A 18 -4.31 9.56 -1.37
C LEU A 18 -4.63 10.45 -2.57
N GLY A 19 -5.89 10.83 -2.79
CA GLY A 19 -6.32 11.58 -3.97
C GLY A 19 -6.11 10.80 -5.28
N VAL A 20 -6.28 9.48 -5.25
CA VAL A 20 -6.22 8.60 -6.43
C VAL A 20 -7.55 7.88 -6.62
N THR A 21 -7.71 7.13 -7.70
CA THR A 21 -8.92 6.33 -7.91
C THR A 21 -8.85 5.00 -7.16
N GLU A 22 -10.00 4.44 -6.77
CA GLU A 22 -10.07 3.09 -6.20
C GLU A 22 -9.43 2.05 -7.12
N ASN A 23 -9.64 2.18 -8.44
CA ASN A 23 -9.02 1.30 -9.43
C ASN A 23 -7.49 1.39 -9.45
N THR A 24 -6.93 2.58 -9.20
CA THR A 24 -5.48 2.78 -9.04
C THR A 24 -4.95 1.94 -7.88
N VAL A 25 -5.60 2.02 -6.71
CA VAL A 25 -5.26 1.19 -5.54
C VAL A 25 -5.38 -0.29 -5.89
N ALA A 26 -6.49 -0.68 -6.52
CA ALA A 26 -6.75 -2.06 -6.91
C ALA A 26 -5.70 -2.63 -7.90
N ASN A 27 -5.12 -1.78 -8.77
CA ASN A 27 -4.02 -2.15 -9.65
C ASN A 27 -2.70 -2.34 -8.88
N TRP A 28 -2.42 -1.49 -7.88
CA TRP A 28 -1.29 -1.69 -6.98
C TRP A 28 -1.40 -3.02 -6.23
N GLU A 29 -2.56 -3.33 -5.65
CA GLU A 29 -2.72 -4.56 -4.85
C GLU A 29 -2.55 -5.84 -5.69
N ARG A 30 -2.82 -5.76 -7.00
CA ARG A 30 -2.67 -6.87 -7.94
C ARG A 30 -1.30 -6.93 -8.62
N GLY A 31 -0.40 -5.99 -8.31
CA GLY A 31 0.91 -5.88 -8.97
C GLY A 31 0.82 -5.52 -10.45
N ARG A 32 -0.27 -4.87 -10.87
CA ARG A 32 -0.45 -4.39 -12.26
C ARG A 32 0.16 -3.01 -12.49
N ALA A 33 0.42 -2.26 -11.43
CA ALA A 33 1.05 -0.95 -11.48
C ALA A 33 1.92 -0.72 -10.23
N ILE A 34 3.05 -0.04 -10.41
CA ILE A 34 3.91 0.42 -9.32
C ILE A 34 3.40 1.80 -8.86
N PRO A 35 3.12 2.00 -7.56
CA PRO A 35 2.69 3.31 -7.06
C PRO A 35 3.78 4.36 -7.23
N LYS A 36 3.40 5.50 -7.80
CA LYS A 36 4.24 6.70 -7.91
C LYS A 36 3.64 7.76 -7.00
N LEU A 37 3.97 7.68 -5.72
CA LEU A 37 3.44 8.57 -4.70
C LEU A 37 4.32 9.82 -4.57
N THR A 38 3.69 10.97 -4.41
CA THR A 38 4.40 12.16 -3.93
C THR A 38 4.79 11.98 -2.45
N PRO A 39 5.74 12.79 -1.92
CA PRO A 39 6.08 12.72 -0.49
C PRO A 39 4.90 12.94 0.45
N SER A 40 3.90 13.75 0.07
CA SER A 40 2.69 13.94 0.87
C SER A 40 1.79 12.70 0.86
N GLN A 41 1.55 12.12 -0.31
CA GLN A 41 0.79 10.87 -0.43
C GLN A 41 1.46 9.72 0.32
N PHE A 42 2.80 9.65 0.26
CA PHE A 42 3.56 8.65 1.00
C PHE A 42 3.37 8.80 2.52
N LYS A 43 3.45 10.02 3.06
CA LYS A 43 3.17 10.28 4.48
C LYS A 43 1.75 9.88 4.86
N THR A 44 0.75 10.25 4.06
CA THR A 44 -0.65 9.86 4.29
C THR A 44 -0.82 8.35 4.31
N LEU A 45 -0.19 7.63 3.37
CA LEU A 45 -0.23 6.17 3.30
C LEU A 45 0.29 5.54 4.59
N VAL A 46 1.49 5.94 5.04
CA VAL A 46 2.12 5.43 6.26
C VAL A 46 1.25 5.71 7.49
N GLN A 47 0.71 6.92 7.59
CA GLN A 47 -0.19 7.31 8.69
C GLN A 47 -1.48 6.48 8.71
N MET A 48 -2.12 6.26 7.56
CA MET A 48 -3.33 5.44 7.48
C MET A 48 -3.08 3.97 7.78
N LEU A 49 -1.94 3.45 7.31
CA LEU A 49 -1.55 2.08 7.56
C LEU A 49 -1.01 1.87 8.98
N GLN A 50 -0.74 2.96 9.72
CA GLN A 50 -0.19 2.95 11.08
C GLN A 50 1.05 2.05 11.20
N ILE A 51 1.92 2.10 10.21
CA ILE A 51 3.18 1.37 10.15
C ILE A 51 4.34 2.35 10.26
N ASP A 52 5.49 1.86 10.68
CA ASP A 52 6.74 2.59 10.55
C ASP A 52 7.35 2.39 9.16
N LEU A 53 8.31 3.26 8.81
CA LEU A 53 8.95 3.23 7.50
C LEU A 53 9.66 1.90 7.24
N GLU A 54 10.18 1.27 8.28
CA GLU A 54 10.89 -0.02 8.25
C GLU A 54 9.98 -1.21 7.95
N ASP A 55 8.68 -1.10 8.26
CA ASP A 55 7.68 -2.14 8.00
C ASP A 55 6.97 -1.96 6.64
N LEU A 56 7.36 -0.93 5.88
CA LEU A 56 6.77 -0.67 4.58
C LEU A 56 7.23 -1.74 3.57
N PRO A 57 6.30 -2.42 2.89
CA PRO A 57 6.70 -3.38 1.87
C PRO A 57 7.29 -2.67 0.65
N ASP A 58 8.31 -3.29 0.06
CA ASP A 58 8.93 -2.81 -1.19
C ASP A 58 7.95 -2.83 -2.38
N ASP A 59 6.98 -3.75 -2.37
CA ASP A 59 5.91 -3.84 -3.36
C ASP A 59 4.54 -4.00 -2.69
N PHE A 60 3.55 -3.26 -3.19
CA PHE A 60 2.15 -3.36 -2.75
C PHE A 60 1.39 -4.48 -3.46
N GLY A 61 1.91 -4.91 -4.60
CA GLY A 61 1.55 -6.09 -5.37
C GLY A 61 2.18 -7.35 -4.78
N ARG A 62 2.04 -8.47 -5.51
CA ARG A 62 2.42 -9.84 -5.10
C ARG A 62 3.62 -9.87 -4.14
N GLN A 63 3.41 -10.39 -2.93
CA GLN A 63 4.49 -10.63 -1.98
C GLN A 63 5.55 -11.49 -2.67
N SER A 64 6.77 -10.97 -2.81
CA SER A 64 7.94 -11.83 -2.83
C SER A 64 7.90 -12.61 -1.53
N ALA A 65 7.77 -13.93 -1.65
CA ALA A 65 8.18 -14.80 -0.57
C ALA A 65 9.66 -14.48 -0.33
N THR A 66 9.99 -13.73 0.71
CA THR A 66 11.32 -13.85 1.31
C THR A 66 11.39 -15.30 1.78
N PRO A 67 12.27 -16.14 1.21
CA PRO A 67 12.57 -17.40 1.87
C PRO A 67 13.08 -17.03 3.26
N PRO A 68 12.69 -17.75 4.32
CA PRO A 68 13.43 -17.62 5.56
C PRO A 68 14.90 -17.92 5.23
N ASP A 69 15.77 -17.03 5.68
CA ASP A 69 17.20 -17.23 5.77
C ASP A 69 17.50 -18.73 6.04
N GLN A 70 18.16 -19.40 5.08
CA GLN A 70 18.80 -20.70 5.31
C GLN A 70 20.27 -20.47 5.56
#